data_AF-A0A0D2MW32-F1
#
_entry.id   AF-A0A0D2MW32-F1
#
_cell.length_a   1.000
_cell.length_b   1.000
_cell.length_c   1.000
_cell.angle_alpha   90.00
_cell.angle_beta   90.00
_cell.angle_gamma   90.00
#
_symmetry.space_group_name_H-M   'P 1'
#
loop_
_entity.id
_entity.type
_entity.pdbx_description
1 polymer ?
#
loop_
_entity_poly.entity_id
_entity_poly.type
_entity_poly.pdbx_seq_one_letter_code
_entity_poly.pdbx_strand_id
1 'polypeptide(L)'
;MNGSRARRYDRALALIVRHGWWDRLLALVRALSRDRDAPLLAQCAAALRKAGQYGAAKEALLKLDDQAGLADLAVAAGRWEDAALLAVARPELAPRVHLPHAAWLAARDRFDDARAAYRSGGRPDLAQRLLEGLAEAAVRQRRFGDAAHTHYRLAMDALQDVTHPPHALSPADADALSRFSRHYDTSEVYAAYEVVAEAAARPFRTSGDTTLFGAARFLAARLLPREAPPPGVSLATALLALAKGAVGFGAFKLARFAYGKLQADVDLQSVIIRGRPFADAEELAPACHRCGATNPIGDACVACGASFQYSPLTWDVLPLVEFELEGGISDDEAQALVGEGAGDVAGPAGSSSPAMDQGGDGGGAGGAANVLTLDERPGPAGRGGGGGGAGGVGGGAGSELEETWAVQAMVPRAPIRLDRAALRRLPAGEVLVRRWPSPHLPAQWFRLMDPDAAVVVGPCGHFFEADEFEMALLEKGHAPFSRERPPVEDDTGGRSGGGTADSVPFGKQGERR
;
A
#
# COMPACT_ATOMS: atom_id res chain seq x y z
N MET A 1 -12.51 -70.09 -4.20
CA MET A 1 -12.25 -69.97 -5.64
C MET A 1 -11.70 -68.61 -6.11
N ASN A 2 -11.53 -67.59 -5.25
CA ASN A 2 -11.09 -66.25 -5.67
C ASN A 2 -9.56 -66.07 -5.88
N GLY A 3 -8.71 -66.93 -5.31
CA GLY A 3 -7.25 -66.75 -5.36
C GLY A 3 -6.58 -67.02 -6.72
N SER A 4 -7.23 -67.76 -7.64
CA SER A 4 -6.63 -68.15 -8.93
C SER A 4 -6.93 -67.17 -10.08
N ARG A 5 -7.91 -66.27 -9.93
CA ARG A 5 -8.18 -65.16 -10.86
C ARG A 5 -7.29 -63.95 -10.55
N ALA A 6 -7.17 -63.56 -9.28
CA ALA A 6 -6.30 -62.44 -8.87
C ALA A 6 -4.84 -62.62 -9.35
N ARG A 7 -4.23 -63.79 -9.09
CA ARG A 7 -2.86 -64.11 -9.57
C ARG A 7 -2.68 -64.12 -11.09
N ARG A 8 -3.75 -64.32 -11.87
CA ARG A 8 -3.70 -64.25 -13.35
C ARG A 8 -3.71 -62.80 -13.83
N TYR A 9 -4.49 -61.94 -13.18
CA TYR A 9 -4.50 -60.51 -13.48
C TYR A 9 -3.17 -59.83 -13.10
N ASP A 10 -2.52 -60.22 -12.00
CA ASP A 10 -1.21 -59.67 -11.61
C ASP A 10 -0.11 -59.98 -12.66
N ARG A 11 -0.07 -61.21 -13.18
CA ARG A 11 0.89 -61.60 -14.23
C ARG A 11 0.56 -60.93 -15.57
N ALA A 12 -0.72 -60.81 -15.91
CA ALA A 12 -1.17 -60.10 -17.10
C ALA A 12 -0.81 -58.61 -17.03
N LEU A 13 -0.98 -57.99 -15.86
CA LEU A 13 -0.59 -56.62 -15.60
C LEU A 13 0.92 -56.43 -15.81
N ALA A 14 1.75 -57.28 -15.22
CA ALA A 14 3.21 -57.22 -15.37
C ALA A 14 3.66 -57.33 -16.84
N LEU A 15 3.00 -58.17 -17.64
CA LEU A 15 3.25 -58.29 -19.08
C LEU A 15 2.80 -57.03 -19.84
N ILE A 16 1.59 -56.52 -19.57
CA ILE A 16 1.04 -55.33 -20.23
C ILE A 16 1.90 -54.10 -19.97
N VAL A 17 2.36 -53.92 -18.73
CA VAL A 17 3.24 -52.80 -18.34
C VAL A 17 4.61 -52.92 -19.00
N ARG A 18 5.17 -54.13 -19.11
CA ARG A 18 6.45 -54.37 -19.78
C ARG A 18 6.39 -54.12 -21.30
N HIS A 19 5.24 -54.36 -21.93
CA HIS A 19 5.05 -54.19 -23.37
C HIS A 19 4.43 -52.82 -23.75
N GLY A 20 4.02 -52.00 -22.77
CA GLY A 20 3.46 -50.67 -23.02
C GLY A 20 2.08 -50.66 -23.70
N TRP A 21 1.26 -51.71 -23.51
CA TRP A 21 -0.08 -51.79 -24.12
C TRP A 21 -1.14 -51.04 -23.31
N TRP A 22 -1.08 -49.70 -23.33
CA TRP A 22 -1.91 -48.82 -22.50
C TRP A 22 -3.42 -48.91 -22.80
N ASP A 23 -3.83 -49.14 -24.05
CA ASP A 23 -5.25 -49.30 -24.39
C ASP A 23 -5.85 -50.57 -23.81
N ARG A 24 -5.07 -51.66 -23.79
CA ARG A 24 -5.47 -52.93 -23.17
C ARG A 24 -5.51 -52.79 -21.64
N LEU A 25 -4.62 -51.98 -21.08
CA LEU A 25 -4.65 -51.64 -19.66
C LEU A 25 -5.88 -50.80 -19.29
N LEU A 26 -6.27 -49.85 -20.15
CA LEU A 26 -7.48 -49.06 -19.94
C LEU A 26 -8.75 -49.91 -20.08
N ALA A 27 -8.81 -50.81 -21.05
CA ALA A 27 -9.90 -51.77 -21.17
C ALA A 27 -10.01 -52.68 -19.92
N LEU A 28 -8.86 -53.08 -19.35
CA LEU A 28 -8.80 -53.83 -18.10
C LEU A 28 -9.33 -52.99 -16.93
N VAL A 29 -8.88 -51.74 -16.78
CA VAL A 29 -9.41 -50.79 -15.76
C VAL A 29 -10.92 -50.55 -15.92
N ARG A 30 -11.43 -50.54 -17.16
CA ARG A 30 -12.87 -50.40 -17.44
C ARG A 30 -13.67 -51.62 -17.01
N ALA A 31 -13.11 -52.83 -17.13
CA ALA A 31 -13.74 -54.10 -16.78
C ALA A 31 -13.64 -54.46 -15.28
N LEU A 32 -12.66 -53.92 -14.55
CA LEU A 32 -12.46 -54.17 -13.12
C LEU A 32 -13.47 -53.40 -12.25
N SER A 33 -13.85 -53.99 -11.11
CA SER A 33 -14.88 -53.48 -10.19
C SER A 33 -14.29 -52.99 -8.86
N ARG A 34 -14.87 -51.92 -8.29
CA ARG A 34 -14.39 -51.24 -7.07
C ARG A 34 -14.23 -52.19 -5.88
N ASP A 35 -15.24 -53.03 -5.61
CA ASP A 35 -15.33 -53.80 -4.36
C ASP A 35 -14.41 -55.03 -4.31
N ARG A 36 -13.96 -55.53 -5.47
CA ARG A 36 -13.20 -56.78 -5.58
C ARG A 36 -11.75 -56.60 -6.01
N ASP A 37 -11.46 -55.55 -6.78
CA ASP A 37 -10.18 -55.39 -7.48
C ASP A 37 -9.44 -54.09 -7.11
N ALA A 38 -9.80 -53.43 -6.01
CA ALA A 38 -9.13 -52.24 -5.50
C ALA A 38 -7.58 -52.31 -5.52
N PRO A 39 -6.89 -53.39 -5.08
CA PRO A 39 -5.43 -53.45 -5.13
C PRO A 39 -4.88 -53.58 -6.56
N LEU A 40 -5.61 -54.25 -7.47
CA LEU A 40 -5.24 -54.37 -8.88
C LEU A 40 -5.43 -53.04 -9.62
N LEU A 41 -6.52 -52.32 -9.34
CA LEU A 41 -6.77 -50.97 -9.86
C LEU A 41 -5.72 -49.98 -9.39
N ALA A 42 -5.29 -50.04 -8.12
CA ALA A 42 -4.21 -49.21 -7.60
C ALA A 42 -2.87 -49.49 -8.30
N GLN A 43 -2.54 -50.77 -8.56
CA GLN A 43 -1.35 -51.14 -9.34
C GLN A 43 -1.44 -50.68 -10.81
N CYS A 44 -2.62 -50.77 -11.44
CA CYS A 44 -2.86 -50.24 -12.77
C CYS A 44 -2.65 -48.71 -12.80
N ALA A 45 -3.24 -47.99 -11.84
CA ALA A 45 -3.09 -46.54 -11.71
C ALA A 45 -1.63 -46.13 -11.48
N ALA A 46 -0.89 -46.85 -10.63
CA ALA A 46 0.54 -46.61 -10.41
C ALA A 46 1.38 -46.85 -11.67
N ALA A 47 1.07 -47.89 -12.45
CA ALA A 47 1.74 -48.17 -13.70
C ALA A 47 1.43 -47.10 -14.77
N LEU A 48 0.17 -46.67 -14.87
CA LEU A 48 -0.26 -45.60 -15.79
C LEU A 48 0.35 -44.24 -15.41
N ARG A 49 0.50 -43.95 -14.11
CA ARG A 49 1.20 -42.76 -13.60
C ARG A 49 2.67 -42.76 -14.00
N LYS A 50 3.37 -43.90 -13.85
CA LYS A 50 4.77 -44.05 -14.31
C LYS A 50 4.92 -43.89 -15.82
N ALA A 51 3.88 -44.26 -16.58
CA ALA A 51 3.85 -44.15 -18.04
C ALA A 51 3.50 -42.74 -18.57
N GLY A 52 3.11 -41.81 -17.70
CA GLY A 52 2.68 -40.46 -18.10
C GLY A 52 1.31 -40.40 -18.80
N GLN A 53 0.52 -41.49 -18.77
CA GLN A 53 -0.78 -41.56 -19.43
C GLN A 53 -1.88 -40.95 -18.55
N TYR A 54 -2.03 -39.62 -18.60
CA TYR A 54 -2.92 -38.87 -17.72
C TYR A 54 -4.40 -39.29 -17.81
N GLY A 55 -4.96 -39.39 -19.03
CA GLY A 55 -6.39 -39.71 -19.21
C GLY A 55 -6.77 -41.07 -18.66
N ALA A 56 -5.97 -42.09 -18.96
CA ALA A 56 -6.17 -43.45 -18.47
C ALA A 56 -5.96 -43.58 -16.95
N ALA A 57 -4.97 -42.87 -16.40
CA ALA A 57 -4.72 -42.84 -14.96
C ALA A 57 -5.85 -42.11 -14.20
N LYS A 58 -6.38 -41.02 -14.76
CA LYS A 58 -7.54 -40.29 -14.20
C LYS A 58 -8.78 -41.17 -14.13
N GLU A 59 -9.11 -41.91 -15.20
CA GLU A 59 -10.24 -42.87 -15.18
C GLU A 59 -10.05 -43.96 -14.11
N ALA A 60 -8.82 -44.49 -13.96
CA ALA A 60 -8.52 -45.50 -12.94
C ALA A 60 -8.68 -44.98 -11.51
N LEU A 61 -8.18 -43.76 -11.24
CA LEU A 61 -8.24 -43.13 -9.92
C LEU A 61 -9.65 -42.65 -9.55
N LEU A 62 -10.42 -42.13 -10.52
CA LEU A 62 -11.82 -41.79 -10.32
C LEU A 62 -12.66 -43.02 -9.96
N LYS A 63 -12.38 -44.17 -10.57
CA LYS A 63 -13.03 -45.44 -10.21
C LYS A 63 -12.65 -45.96 -8.81
N LEU A 64 -11.43 -45.64 -8.36
CA LEU A 64 -10.96 -45.98 -7.02
C LEU A 64 -11.48 -44.99 -5.95
N ASP A 65 -12.04 -43.85 -6.37
CA ASP A 65 -12.37 -42.69 -5.54
C ASP A 65 -11.15 -42.16 -4.74
N ASP A 66 -9.94 -42.41 -5.26
CA ASP A 66 -8.69 -41.94 -4.68
C ASP A 66 -8.38 -40.53 -5.19
N GLN A 67 -9.01 -39.55 -4.55
CA GLN A 67 -8.82 -38.13 -4.88
C GLN A 67 -7.42 -37.62 -4.53
N ALA A 68 -6.77 -38.22 -3.52
CA ALA A 68 -5.40 -37.91 -3.14
C ALA A 68 -4.41 -38.31 -4.25
N GLY A 69 -4.55 -39.53 -4.78
CA GLY A 69 -3.78 -39.99 -5.93
C GLY A 69 -4.05 -39.19 -7.20
N LEU A 70 -5.29 -38.70 -7.38
CA LEU A 70 -5.66 -37.85 -8.52
C LEU A 70 -4.99 -36.47 -8.45
N ALA A 71 -4.95 -35.86 -7.26
CA ALA A 71 -4.23 -34.61 -7.03
C ALA A 71 -2.72 -34.77 -7.34
N ASP A 72 -2.10 -35.83 -6.81
CA ASP A 72 -0.68 -36.13 -7.07
C ASP A 72 -0.39 -36.38 -8.56
N LEU A 73 -1.33 -37.01 -9.28
CA LEU A 73 -1.23 -37.23 -10.72
C LEU A 73 -1.30 -35.89 -11.48
N ALA A 74 -2.24 -35.01 -11.12
CA ALA A 74 -2.40 -33.71 -11.76
C ALA A 74 -1.17 -32.81 -11.53
N VAL A 75 -0.63 -32.80 -10.31
CA VAL A 75 0.62 -32.11 -9.97
C VAL A 75 1.79 -32.67 -10.77
N ALA A 76 1.95 -34.00 -10.85
CA ALA A 76 3.02 -34.63 -11.62
C ALA A 76 2.94 -34.36 -13.12
N ALA A 77 1.73 -34.21 -13.66
CA ALA A 77 1.50 -33.86 -15.06
C ALA A 77 1.57 -32.35 -15.35
N GLY A 78 1.76 -31.50 -14.33
CA GLY A 78 1.77 -30.04 -14.46
C GLY A 78 0.42 -29.43 -14.84
N ARG A 79 -0.69 -30.15 -14.63
CA ARG A 79 -2.05 -29.66 -14.90
C ARG A 79 -2.62 -28.96 -13.68
N TRP A 80 -2.17 -27.73 -13.47
CA TRP A 80 -2.53 -26.94 -12.29
C TRP A 80 -3.99 -26.51 -12.25
N GLU A 81 -4.65 -26.31 -13.39
CA GLU A 81 -6.07 -25.98 -13.47
C GLU A 81 -6.96 -27.12 -12.94
N ASP A 82 -6.72 -28.34 -13.46
CA ASP A 82 -7.40 -29.55 -12.99
C ASP A 82 -7.13 -29.78 -11.49
N ALA A 83 -5.91 -29.51 -11.02
CA ALA A 83 -5.52 -29.66 -9.62
C ALA A 83 -6.18 -28.59 -8.73
N ALA A 84 -6.29 -27.34 -9.20
CA ALA A 84 -6.93 -26.25 -8.46
C ALA A 84 -8.43 -26.51 -8.28
N LEU A 85 -9.10 -27.03 -9.31
CA LEU A 85 -10.51 -27.45 -9.21
C LEU A 85 -10.70 -28.53 -8.14
N LEU A 86 -9.77 -29.48 -8.01
CA LEU A 86 -9.80 -30.50 -6.96
C LEU A 86 -9.57 -29.91 -5.56
N ALA A 87 -8.70 -28.92 -5.44
CA ALA A 87 -8.46 -28.21 -4.17
C ALA A 87 -9.68 -27.39 -3.73
N VAL A 88 -10.39 -26.75 -4.66
CA VAL A 88 -11.65 -26.03 -4.38
C VAL A 88 -12.76 -27.02 -3.98
N ALA A 89 -12.87 -28.14 -4.69
CA ALA A 89 -13.87 -29.16 -4.37
C ALA A 89 -13.63 -29.83 -3.00
N ARG A 90 -12.37 -29.93 -2.56
CA ARG A 90 -11.99 -30.52 -1.27
C ARG A 90 -10.80 -29.76 -0.63
N PRO A 91 -11.07 -28.86 0.33
CA PRO A 91 -10.03 -28.07 1.01
C PRO A 91 -8.95 -28.91 1.72
N GLU A 92 -9.27 -30.15 2.13
CA GLU A 92 -8.29 -31.06 2.76
C GLU A 92 -7.11 -31.42 1.84
N LEU A 93 -7.32 -31.38 0.52
CA LEU A 93 -6.29 -31.65 -0.49
C LEU A 93 -5.52 -30.39 -0.90
N ALA A 94 -5.94 -29.21 -0.44
CA ALA A 94 -5.35 -27.94 -0.80
C ALA A 94 -3.83 -27.88 -0.53
N PRO A 95 -3.29 -28.37 0.61
CA PRO A 95 -1.84 -28.39 0.83
C PRO A 95 -1.09 -29.29 -0.17
N ARG A 96 -1.70 -30.39 -0.63
CA ARG A 96 -1.05 -31.33 -1.58
C ARG A 96 -0.92 -30.74 -2.97
N VAL A 97 -1.82 -29.83 -3.36
CA VAL A 97 -1.80 -29.17 -4.67
C VAL A 97 -1.03 -27.86 -4.61
N HIS A 98 -1.33 -27.00 -3.64
CA HIS A 98 -0.82 -25.64 -3.60
C HIS A 98 0.67 -25.58 -3.26
N LEU A 99 1.22 -26.47 -2.42
CA LEU A 99 2.65 -26.42 -2.08
C LEU A 99 3.55 -26.73 -3.29
N PRO A 100 3.32 -27.81 -4.07
CA PRO A 100 4.07 -28.04 -5.30
C PRO A 100 3.83 -26.96 -6.37
N HIS A 101 2.60 -26.44 -6.46
CA HIS A 101 2.28 -25.36 -7.38
C HIS A 101 3.06 -24.09 -7.04
N ALA A 102 3.11 -23.71 -5.76
CA ALA A 102 3.87 -22.56 -5.29
C ALA A 102 5.37 -22.71 -5.58
N ALA A 103 5.95 -23.90 -5.38
CA ALA A 103 7.34 -24.17 -5.73
C ALA A 103 7.59 -24.04 -7.25
N TRP A 104 6.65 -24.51 -8.07
CA TRP A 104 6.71 -24.40 -9.53
C TRP A 104 6.58 -22.94 -10.02
N LEU A 105 5.76 -22.13 -9.33
CA LEU A 105 5.61 -20.69 -9.59
C LEU A 105 6.86 -19.92 -9.18
N ALA A 106 7.41 -20.22 -7.99
CA ALA A 106 8.63 -19.59 -7.49
C ALA A 106 9.83 -19.87 -8.42
N ALA A 107 9.91 -21.07 -9.00
CA ALA A 107 10.94 -21.41 -9.99
C ALA A 107 10.82 -20.65 -11.33
N ARG A 108 9.72 -19.92 -11.56
CA ARG A 108 9.46 -19.09 -12.75
C ARG A 108 9.46 -17.59 -12.44
N ASP A 109 9.99 -17.19 -11.28
CA ASP A 109 9.99 -15.81 -10.80
C ASP A 109 8.60 -15.19 -10.58
N ARG A 110 7.53 -16.01 -10.54
CA ARG A 110 6.17 -15.57 -10.23
C ARG A 110 5.94 -15.58 -8.72
N PHE A 111 6.64 -14.70 -8.02
CA PHE A 111 6.72 -14.72 -6.56
C PHE A 111 5.41 -14.33 -5.85
N ASP A 112 4.65 -13.37 -6.37
CA ASP A 112 3.35 -12.99 -5.79
C ASP A 112 2.33 -14.13 -5.88
N ASP A 113 2.27 -14.82 -7.02
CA ASP A 113 1.42 -15.99 -7.21
C ASP A 113 1.88 -17.16 -6.33
N ALA A 114 3.20 -17.36 -6.21
CA ALA A 114 3.77 -18.37 -5.33
C ALA A 114 3.42 -18.10 -3.86
N ARG A 115 3.51 -16.84 -3.41
CA ARG A 115 3.09 -16.39 -2.06
C ARG A 115 1.63 -16.73 -1.82
N ALA A 116 0.75 -16.31 -2.73
CA ALA A 116 -0.69 -16.57 -2.63
C ALA A 116 -0.96 -18.08 -2.53
N ALA A 117 -0.31 -18.90 -3.37
CA ALA A 117 -0.42 -20.35 -3.32
C ALA A 117 0.09 -20.94 -1.99
N TYR A 118 1.22 -20.48 -1.43
CA TYR A 118 1.70 -20.94 -0.12
C TYR A 118 0.71 -20.62 1.01
N ARG A 119 0.09 -19.44 1.00
CA ARG A 119 -0.94 -19.07 1.97
C ARG A 119 -2.21 -19.91 1.80
N SER A 120 -2.71 -20.08 0.57
CA SER A 120 -3.85 -20.99 0.29
C SER A 120 -3.57 -22.44 0.65
N GLY A 121 -2.30 -22.86 0.63
CA GLY A 121 -1.86 -24.19 1.08
C GLY A 121 -1.73 -24.34 2.61
N GLY A 122 -2.08 -23.31 3.40
CA GLY A 122 -2.01 -23.34 4.87
C GLY A 122 -0.58 -23.28 5.42
N ARG A 123 0.40 -22.78 4.64
CA ARG A 123 1.80 -22.64 5.06
C ARG A 123 2.29 -21.19 4.91
N PRO A 124 1.77 -20.25 5.73
CA PRO A 124 2.21 -18.86 5.71
C PRO A 124 3.71 -18.72 6.04
N ASP A 125 4.28 -19.62 6.86
CA ASP A 125 5.72 -19.61 7.19
C ASP A 125 6.62 -19.68 5.93
N LEU A 126 6.22 -20.49 4.94
CA LEU A 126 6.98 -20.64 3.70
C LEU A 126 6.84 -19.41 2.80
N ALA A 127 5.66 -18.79 2.80
CA ALA A 127 5.41 -17.53 2.12
C ALA A 127 6.26 -16.41 2.71
N GLN A 128 6.32 -16.31 4.05
CA GLN A 128 7.14 -15.35 4.76
C GLN A 128 8.62 -15.54 4.44
N ARG A 129 9.15 -16.78 4.54
CA ARG A 129 10.55 -17.08 4.20
C ARG A 129 10.90 -16.76 2.76
N LEU A 130 9.97 -16.97 1.83
CA LEU A 130 10.16 -16.58 0.43
C LEU A 130 10.35 -15.06 0.30
N LEU A 131 9.46 -14.28 0.92
CA LEU A 131 9.54 -12.82 0.89
C LEU A 131 10.79 -12.29 1.62
N GLU A 132 11.17 -12.84 2.77
CA GLU A 132 12.40 -12.49 3.48
C GLU A 132 13.63 -12.72 2.60
N GLY A 133 13.70 -13.88 1.92
CA GLY A 133 14.80 -14.18 0.99
C GLY A 133 14.84 -13.23 -0.22
N LEU A 134 13.67 -12.82 -0.75
CA LEU A 134 13.57 -11.83 -1.82
C LEU A 134 14.02 -10.43 -1.36
N ALA A 135 13.63 -10.02 -0.14
CA ALA A 135 14.06 -8.75 0.44
C ALA A 135 15.58 -8.72 0.63
N GLU A 136 16.17 -9.78 1.20
CA GLU A 136 17.63 -9.89 1.36
C GLU A 136 18.36 -9.89 0.00
N ALA A 137 17.82 -10.57 -1.00
CA ALA A 137 18.38 -10.57 -2.35
C ALA A 137 18.31 -9.18 -3.00
N ALA A 138 17.18 -8.49 -2.87
CA ALA A 138 16.98 -7.14 -3.39
C ALA A 138 17.96 -6.14 -2.74
N VAL A 139 18.12 -6.21 -1.42
CA VAL A 139 19.09 -5.39 -0.67
C VAL A 139 20.52 -5.66 -1.12
N ARG A 140 20.92 -6.93 -1.28
CA ARG A 140 22.26 -7.30 -1.79
C ARG A 140 22.52 -6.79 -3.21
N GLN A 141 21.48 -6.76 -4.05
CA GLN A 141 21.54 -6.24 -5.42
C GLN A 141 21.39 -4.70 -5.50
N ARG A 142 21.23 -4.01 -4.35
CA ARG A 142 20.95 -2.56 -4.28
C ARG A 142 19.69 -2.13 -5.03
N ARG A 143 18.67 -2.99 -5.08
CA ARG A 143 17.34 -2.71 -5.61
C ARG A 143 16.40 -2.39 -4.44
N PHE A 144 16.54 -1.21 -3.84
CA PHE A 144 15.82 -0.85 -2.63
C PHE A 144 14.33 -0.62 -2.88
N GLY A 145 13.93 -0.20 -4.08
CA GLY A 145 12.52 -0.14 -4.47
C GLY A 145 11.81 -1.51 -4.44
N ASP A 146 12.50 -2.59 -4.81
CA ASP A 146 11.96 -3.96 -4.69
C ASP A 146 11.98 -4.48 -3.26
N ALA A 147 13.00 -4.10 -2.47
CA ALA A 147 13.05 -4.40 -1.04
C ALA A 147 11.90 -3.71 -0.29
N ALA A 148 11.61 -2.45 -0.61
CA ALA A 148 10.48 -1.69 -0.07
C ALA A 148 9.16 -2.40 -0.35
N HIS A 149 8.91 -2.76 -1.62
CA HIS A 149 7.71 -3.47 -2.01
C HIS A 149 7.57 -4.82 -1.29
N THR A 150 8.65 -5.59 -1.19
CA THR A 150 8.64 -6.91 -0.52
C THR A 150 8.37 -6.78 0.98
N HIS A 151 8.95 -5.77 1.64
CA HIS A 151 8.67 -5.48 3.05
C HIS A 151 7.24 -4.99 3.27
N TYR A 152 6.68 -4.18 2.37
CA TYR A 152 5.28 -3.82 2.41
C TYR A 152 4.37 -5.05 2.30
N ARG A 153 4.69 -6.01 1.41
CA ARG A 153 3.96 -7.29 1.32
C ARG A 153 4.05 -8.11 2.61
N LEU A 154 5.22 -8.18 3.24
CA LEU A 154 5.39 -8.81 4.55
C LEU A 154 4.53 -8.13 5.64
N ALA A 155 4.41 -6.81 5.60
CA ALA A 155 3.55 -6.06 6.50
C ALA A 155 2.07 -6.43 6.28
N MET A 156 1.61 -6.46 5.03
CA MET A 156 0.22 -6.84 4.70
C MET A 156 -0.09 -8.29 5.10
N ASP A 157 0.84 -9.22 4.88
CA ASP A 157 0.70 -10.61 5.32
C ASP A 157 0.58 -10.72 6.85
N ALA A 158 1.35 -9.92 7.61
CA ALA A 158 1.26 -9.88 9.06
C ALA A 158 -0.10 -9.32 9.55
N LEU A 159 -0.73 -8.40 8.82
CA LEU A 159 -2.08 -7.93 9.13
C LEU A 159 -3.15 -9.00 8.94
N GLN A 160 -2.99 -9.87 7.94
CA GLN A 160 -3.91 -10.99 7.69
C GLN A 160 -3.83 -12.06 8.78
N ASP A 161 -2.71 -12.14 9.50
CA ASP A 161 -2.52 -13.09 10.60
C ASP A 161 -3.24 -12.62 11.89
N VAL A 162 -3.72 -11.37 11.94
CA VAL A 162 -4.51 -10.83 13.06
C VAL A 162 -5.94 -11.35 13.00
N THR A 163 -6.37 -12.04 14.05
CA THR A 163 -7.66 -12.76 14.09
C THR A 163 -8.62 -12.25 15.15
N HIS A 164 -8.12 -11.59 16.20
CA HIS A 164 -8.96 -11.09 17.29
C HIS A 164 -9.20 -9.58 17.19
N PRO A 165 -10.38 -9.10 17.64
CA PRO A 165 -10.73 -7.68 17.61
C PRO A 165 -9.90 -6.85 18.61
N PRO A 166 -9.89 -5.50 18.49
CA PRO A 166 -9.04 -4.60 19.28
C PRO A 166 -9.16 -4.71 20.80
N HIS A 167 -10.29 -5.20 21.30
CA HIS A 167 -10.56 -5.34 22.74
C HIS A 167 -10.13 -6.69 23.32
N ALA A 168 -9.71 -7.64 22.47
CA ALA A 168 -9.38 -9.01 22.85
C ALA A 168 -8.10 -9.51 22.15
N LEU A 169 -7.09 -8.65 21.97
CA LEU A 169 -5.82 -9.04 21.34
C LEU A 169 -5.17 -10.21 22.09
N SER A 170 -4.86 -11.27 21.37
CA SER A 170 -3.98 -12.32 21.87
C SER A 170 -2.52 -11.86 21.81
N PRO A 171 -1.60 -12.50 22.57
CA PRO A 171 -0.16 -12.26 22.42
C PRO A 171 0.35 -12.51 20.99
N ALA A 172 -0.30 -13.40 20.24
CA ALA A 172 0.03 -13.68 18.84
C ALA A 172 -0.39 -12.53 17.91
N ASP A 173 -1.54 -11.89 18.16
CA ASP A 173 -1.97 -10.70 17.41
C ASP A 173 -1.05 -9.51 17.73
N ALA A 174 -0.63 -9.36 18.99
CA ALA A 174 0.33 -8.32 19.36
C ALA A 174 1.69 -8.49 18.65
N ASP A 175 2.18 -9.73 18.54
CA ASP A 175 3.38 -10.03 17.75
C ASP A 175 3.16 -9.72 16.26
N ALA A 176 2.03 -10.14 15.67
CA ALA A 176 1.69 -9.84 14.28
C ALA A 176 1.63 -8.33 14.00
N LEU A 177 1.04 -7.54 14.90
CA LEU A 177 1.02 -6.08 14.80
C LEU A 177 2.42 -5.47 14.94
N SER A 178 3.27 -6.00 15.83
CA SER A 178 4.65 -5.53 15.94
C SER A 178 5.46 -5.83 14.67
N ARG A 179 5.22 -7.00 14.04
CA ARG A 179 5.81 -7.38 12.75
C ARG A 179 5.32 -6.46 11.64
N PHE A 180 4.01 -6.16 11.62
CA PHE A 180 3.43 -5.19 10.69
C PHE A 180 4.12 -3.83 10.79
N SER A 181 4.15 -3.20 11.97
CA SER A 181 4.74 -1.88 12.15
C SER A 181 6.22 -1.87 11.74
N ARG A 182 6.98 -2.88 12.15
CA ARG A 182 8.41 -3.01 11.79
C ARG A 182 8.62 -3.12 10.28
N HIS A 183 7.85 -3.96 9.60
CA HIS A 183 7.99 -4.16 8.15
C HIS A 183 7.47 -2.96 7.35
N TYR A 184 6.40 -2.32 7.81
CA TYR A 184 5.86 -1.10 7.22
C TYR A 184 6.88 0.04 7.33
N ASP A 185 7.42 0.31 8.51
CA ASP A 185 8.49 1.30 8.71
C ASP A 185 9.73 1.02 7.85
N THR A 186 10.12 -0.26 7.77
CA THR A 186 11.27 -0.68 6.98
C THR A 186 11.01 -0.48 5.49
N SER A 187 9.77 -0.68 5.03
CA SER A 187 9.38 -0.45 3.64
C SER A 187 9.49 1.01 3.24
N GLU A 188 9.04 1.95 4.09
CA GLU A 188 9.17 3.39 3.85
C GLU A 188 10.64 3.82 3.82
N VAL A 189 11.47 3.30 4.74
CA VAL A 189 12.91 3.60 4.75
C VAL A 189 13.60 3.12 3.47
N TYR A 190 13.29 1.93 2.96
CA TYR A 190 13.87 1.48 1.69
C TYR A 190 13.36 2.27 0.48
N ALA A 191 12.09 2.68 0.49
CA ALA A 191 11.53 3.49 -0.58
C ALA A 191 12.23 4.87 -0.66
N ALA A 192 12.42 5.54 0.49
CA ALA A 192 13.16 6.79 0.54
C ALA A 192 14.63 6.61 0.19
N TYR A 193 15.23 5.50 0.62
CA TYR A 193 16.64 5.22 0.35
C TYR A 193 16.93 4.88 -1.11
N GLU A 194 15.97 4.33 -1.87
CA GLU A 194 16.11 4.15 -3.32
C GLU A 194 16.43 5.49 -4.00
N VAL A 195 15.70 6.56 -3.67
CA VAL A 195 15.91 7.91 -4.23
C VAL A 195 17.32 8.43 -3.94
N VAL A 196 17.76 8.28 -2.68
CA VAL A 196 19.10 8.71 -2.25
C VAL A 196 20.21 7.85 -2.86
N ALA A 197 20.01 6.54 -2.93
CA ALA A 197 20.96 5.60 -3.49
C ALA A 197 21.12 5.80 -5.00
N GLU A 198 20.04 6.08 -5.72
CA GLU A 198 20.07 6.44 -7.13
C GLU A 198 20.86 7.72 -7.35
N ALA A 199 20.59 8.77 -6.57
CA ALA A 199 21.32 10.04 -6.65
C ALA A 199 22.81 9.90 -6.32
N ALA A 200 23.19 8.94 -5.48
CA ALA A 200 24.58 8.65 -5.14
C ALA A 200 25.29 7.81 -6.23
N ALA A 201 24.57 6.92 -6.91
CA ALA A 201 25.14 6.00 -7.89
C ALA A 201 25.14 6.55 -9.33
N ARG A 202 24.15 7.39 -9.68
CA ARG A 202 23.93 7.88 -11.05
C ARG A 202 24.12 9.40 -11.12
N PRO A 203 24.92 9.92 -12.08
CA PRO A 203 25.09 11.37 -12.26
C PRO A 203 23.82 12.08 -12.73
N PHE A 204 22.97 11.38 -13.49
CA PHE A 204 21.68 11.87 -13.97
C PHE A 204 20.58 11.09 -13.26
N ARG A 205 19.60 11.81 -12.72
CA ARG A 205 18.48 11.27 -11.94
C ARG A 205 17.14 11.69 -12.57
N THR A 206 16.12 10.86 -12.34
CA THR A 206 14.74 11.18 -12.70
C THR A 206 14.04 11.98 -11.62
N SER A 207 14.44 11.83 -10.35
CA SER A 207 13.85 12.55 -9.22
C SER A 207 14.33 14.00 -9.15
N GLY A 208 13.42 14.91 -8.76
CA GLY A 208 13.75 16.31 -8.50
C GLY A 208 14.64 16.50 -7.27
N ASP A 209 15.24 17.69 -7.17
CA ASP A 209 16.13 18.06 -6.06
C ASP A 209 15.35 18.23 -4.75
N THR A 210 14.10 18.67 -4.85
CA THR A 210 13.14 18.76 -3.74
C THR A 210 12.84 17.38 -3.18
N THR A 211 12.48 16.43 -4.04
CA THR A 211 12.23 15.03 -3.68
C THR A 211 13.44 14.37 -3.02
N LEU A 212 14.64 14.61 -3.56
CA LEU A 212 15.87 14.09 -2.96
C LEU A 212 16.12 14.68 -1.57
N PHE A 213 15.87 15.98 -1.39
CA PHE A 213 16.01 16.64 -0.10
C PHE A 213 14.98 16.15 0.92
N GLY A 214 13.71 16.03 0.53
CA GLY A 214 12.64 15.43 1.33
C GLY A 214 13.00 14.01 1.78
N ALA A 215 13.42 13.16 0.83
CA ALA A 215 13.81 11.78 1.11
C ALA A 215 15.00 11.71 2.08
N ALA A 216 16.03 12.53 1.88
CA ALA A 216 17.19 12.57 2.76
C ALA A 216 16.84 13.08 4.17
N ARG A 217 15.92 14.03 4.27
CA ARG A 217 15.41 14.56 5.55
C ARG A 217 14.59 13.52 6.30
N PHE A 218 13.69 12.83 5.61
CA PHE A 218 12.93 11.69 6.14
C PHE A 218 13.84 10.58 6.66
N LEU A 219 14.84 10.18 5.87
CA LEU A 219 15.81 9.16 6.26
C LEU A 219 16.63 9.60 7.47
N ALA A 220 17.09 10.85 7.52
CA ALA A 220 17.82 11.35 8.68
C ALA A 220 16.94 11.34 9.95
N ALA A 221 15.67 11.73 9.82
CA ALA A 221 14.70 11.68 10.92
C ALA A 221 14.49 10.26 11.48
N ARG A 222 14.38 9.25 10.61
CA ARG A 222 14.13 7.85 11.03
C ARG A 222 15.38 7.04 11.36
N LEU A 223 16.54 7.38 10.80
CA LEU A 223 17.78 6.61 11.00
C LEU A 223 18.65 7.14 12.15
N LEU A 224 18.64 8.45 12.44
CA LEU A 224 19.46 9.00 13.53
C LEU A 224 19.10 8.49 14.93
N PRO A 225 17.82 8.25 15.27
CA PRO A 225 17.45 7.68 16.57
C PRO A 225 17.73 6.18 16.69
N ARG A 226 17.99 5.48 15.58
CA ARG A 226 18.17 4.02 15.57
C ARG A 226 19.62 3.67 15.92
N GLU A 227 19.79 2.60 16.71
CA GLU A 227 21.13 2.07 17.04
C GLU A 227 21.86 1.55 15.80
N ALA A 228 21.14 0.96 14.85
CA ALA A 228 21.68 0.48 13.59
C ALA A 228 20.70 0.72 12.43
N PRO A 229 21.19 1.14 11.24
CA PRO A 229 20.35 1.26 10.06
C PRO A 229 19.95 -0.12 9.53
N PRO A 230 18.82 -0.23 8.78
CA PRO A 230 18.47 -1.46 8.07
C PRO A 230 19.58 -1.93 7.12
N PRO A 231 19.66 -3.24 6.83
CA PRO A 231 20.73 -3.78 6.01
C PRO A 231 20.81 -3.11 4.63
N GLY A 232 22.03 -2.78 4.18
CA GLY A 232 22.27 -2.10 2.92
C GLY A 232 21.99 -0.58 2.90
N VAL A 233 21.39 -0.02 3.95
CA VAL A 233 21.15 1.42 4.10
C VAL A 233 22.36 2.10 4.75
N SER A 234 22.90 3.12 4.08
CA SER A 234 24.02 3.92 4.58
C SER A 234 23.52 5.26 5.12
N LEU A 235 23.60 5.43 6.45
CA LEU A 235 23.31 6.71 7.11
C LEU A 235 24.22 7.84 6.58
N ALA A 236 25.49 7.54 6.31
CA ALA A 236 26.43 8.53 5.77
C ALA A 236 25.99 9.05 4.38
N THR A 237 25.47 8.17 3.53
CA THR A 237 24.98 8.56 2.19
C THR A 237 23.73 9.45 2.31
N ALA A 238 22.80 9.11 3.20
CA ALA A 238 21.62 9.92 3.49
C ALA A 238 21.99 11.31 4.05
N LEU A 239 22.90 11.36 5.02
CA LEU A 239 23.38 12.63 5.60
C LEU A 239 24.13 13.49 4.57
N LEU A 240 24.91 12.88 3.67
CA LEU A 240 25.61 13.61 2.62
C LEU A 240 24.63 14.21 1.59
N ALA A 241 23.60 13.46 1.19
CA ALA A 241 22.53 13.94 0.32
C ALA A 241 21.77 15.11 0.98
N LEU A 242 21.40 14.95 2.26
CA LEU A 242 20.75 15.99 3.05
C LEU A 242 21.60 17.25 3.13
N ALA A 243 22.89 17.12 3.40
CA ALA A 243 23.78 18.26 3.57
C ALA A 243 23.98 19.03 2.26
N LYS A 244 24.12 18.32 1.13
CA LYS A 244 24.21 18.93 -0.21
C LYS A 244 22.91 19.65 -0.58
N GLY A 245 21.76 19.02 -0.37
CA GLY A 245 20.45 19.63 -0.61
C GLY A 245 20.24 20.86 0.27
N ALA A 246 20.55 20.76 1.57
CA ALA A 246 20.44 21.87 2.51
C ALA A 246 21.29 23.09 2.09
N VAL A 247 22.51 22.89 1.56
CA VAL A 247 23.32 23.98 1.00
C VAL A 247 22.68 24.58 -0.24
N GLY A 248 22.14 23.75 -1.14
CA GLY A 248 21.49 24.20 -2.38
C GLY A 248 20.24 25.06 -2.14
N PHE A 249 19.44 24.67 -1.15
CA PHE A 249 18.22 25.40 -0.79
C PHE A 249 18.48 26.56 0.20
N GLY A 250 19.65 26.65 0.83
CA GLY A 250 20.00 27.74 1.77
C GLY A 250 19.67 27.45 3.24
N ALA A 251 19.43 26.19 3.62
CA ALA A 251 19.28 25.73 5.00
C ALA A 251 20.65 25.43 5.65
N PHE A 252 21.41 26.47 6.00
CA PHE A 252 22.81 26.31 6.44
C PHE A 252 23.00 25.76 7.86
N LYS A 253 22.02 25.86 8.77
CA LYS A 253 22.10 25.19 10.09
C LYS A 253 21.86 23.70 9.92
N LEU A 254 20.87 23.29 9.11
CA LEU A 254 20.62 21.89 8.80
C LEU A 254 21.83 21.25 8.11
N ALA A 255 22.45 21.96 7.16
CA ALA A 255 23.68 21.51 6.52
C ALA A 255 24.81 21.28 7.55
N ARG A 256 25.02 22.20 8.50
CA ARG A 256 26.01 22.04 9.58
C ARG A 256 25.72 20.82 10.45
N PHE A 257 24.45 20.65 10.81
CA PHE A 257 24.03 19.50 11.61
C PHE A 257 24.36 18.19 10.89
N ALA A 258 24.02 18.08 9.60
CA ALA A 258 24.29 16.90 8.80
C ALA A 258 25.80 16.64 8.63
N TYR A 259 26.59 17.65 8.28
CA TYR A 259 28.05 17.52 8.17
C TYR A 259 28.72 17.21 9.51
N GLY A 260 28.23 17.77 10.62
CA GLY A 260 28.74 17.46 11.95
C GLY A 260 28.52 16.02 12.39
N LYS A 261 27.54 15.32 11.79
CA LYS A 261 27.28 13.90 12.03
C LYS A 261 28.11 12.97 11.12
N LEU A 262 28.71 13.50 10.06
CA LEU A 262 29.64 12.76 9.20
C LEU A 262 31.05 12.85 9.78
N GLN A 263 31.70 11.72 10.09
CA GLN A 263 33.10 11.74 10.54
C GLN A 263 34.08 11.79 9.35
N ALA A 264 35.04 12.71 9.43
CA ALA A 264 36.30 12.88 8.68
C ALA A 264 36.30 13.05 7.15
N ASP A 265 35.44 12.38 6.37
CA ASP A 265 35.60 12.38 4.88
C ASP A 265 35.01 13.60 4.15
N VAL A 266 34.50 14.61 4.88
CA VAL A 266 33.86 15.79 4.28
C VAL A 266 34.38 17.11 4.85
N ASP A 267 35.68 17.16 5.10
CA ASP A 267 36.35 18.30 5.72
C ASP A 267 36.21 19.59 4.90
N LEU A 268 36.32 19.55 3.57
CA LEU A 268 36.26 20.77 2.76
C LEU A 268 34.88 21.46 2.80
N GLN A 269 33.79 20.70 2.63
CA GLN A 269 32.43 21.27 2.65
C GLN A 269 32.03 21.68 4.08
N SER A 270 32.46 20.94 5.10
CA SER A 270 32.24 21.33 6.49
C SER A 270 32.95 22.66 6.84
N VAL A 271 34.15 22.90 6.30
CA VAL A 271 34.88 24.16 6.44
C VAL A 271 34.18 25.30 5.70
N ILE A 272 33.73 25.07 4.46
CA ILE A 272 33.02 26.09 3.66
C ILE A 272 31.75 26.55 4.38
N ILE A 273 31.00 25.64 4.98
CA ILE A 273 29.74 25.97 5.64
C ILE A 273 29.95 26.72 6.95
N ARG A 274 31.07 26.52 7.66
CA ARG A 274 31.41 27.36 8.82
C ARG A 274 31.44 28.85 8.46
N GLY A 275 31.82 29.19 7.22
CA GLY A 275 31.82 30.56 6.70
C GLY A 275 30.47 31.12 6.24
N ARG A 276 29.39 30.32 6.22
CA ARG A 276 28.04 30.77 5.82
C ARG A 276 27.24 31.34 7.01
N PRO A 277 26.11 32.03 6.82
CA PRO A 277 25.25 32.46 7.93
C PRO A 277 24.74 31.28 8.76
N PHE A 278 24.50 31.49 10.05
CA PHE A 278 23.81 30.53 10.92
C PHE A 278 22.30 30.78 10.90
N ALA A 279 21.72 30.77 9.70
CA ALA A 279 20.30 30.95 9.43
C ALA A 279 19.87 29.87 8.43
N ASP A 280 18.66 29.35 8.62
CA ASP A 280 17.99 28.54 7.60
C ASP A 280 16.96 29.45 6.93
N ALA A 281 16.67 29.21 5.64
CA ALA A 281 15.50 29.84 5.02
C ALA A 281 14.23 29.28 5.69
N GLU A 282 13.34 30.16 6.14
CA GLU A 282 12.15 29.79 6.93
C GLU A 282 11.18 28.88 6.15
N GLU A 283 11.18 28.98 4.82
CA GLU A 283 10.33 28.20 3.90
C GLU A 283 10.69 26.70 3.83
N LEU A 284 11.89 26.30 4.27
CA LEU A 284 12.39 24.93 4.10
C LEU A 284 12.14 24.01 5.30
N ALA A 285 11.82 24.57 6.46
CA ALA A 285 11.57 23.79 7.64
C ALA A 285 10.06 23.57 7.75
N PRO A 286 9.55 22.33 7.65
CA PRO A 286 8.11 22.09 7.67
C PRO A 286 7.50 22.64 8.96
N ALA A 287 6.42 23.38 8.79
CA ALA A 287 5.56 23.73 9.90
C ALA A 287 4.74 22.51 10.29
N CYS A 288 4.53 22.31 11.59
CA CYS A 288 3.61 21.30 12.06
C CYS A 288 2.17 21.75 11.78
N HIS A 289 1.44 21.02 10.95
CA HIS A 289 0.04 21.32 10.64
C HIS A 289 -0.91 21.22 11.84
N ARG A 290 -0.46 20.66 12.97
CA ARG A 290 -1.20 20.65 14.24
C ARG A 290 -0.98 21.90 15.08
N CYS A 291 0.27 22.37 15.25
CA CYS A 291 0.58 23.45 16.21
C CYS A 291 1.37 24.65 15.64
N GLY A 292 1.71 24.64 14.36
CA GLY A 292 2.47 25.69 13.68
C GLY A 292 3.96 25.73 14.01
N ALA A 293 4.47 24.86 14.89
CA ALA A 293 5.89 24.82 15.23
C ALA A 293 6.74 24.36 14.04
N THR A 294 7.87 25.01 13.82
CA THR A 294 8.85 24.66 12.77
C THR A 294 9.73 23.49 13.19
N ASN A 295 9.83 22.44 12.37
CA ASN A 295 10.58 21.22 12.71
C ASN A 295 11.65 20.91 11.65
N PRO A 296 12.92 21.26 11.87
CA PRO A 296 13.97 21.03 10.86
C PRO A 296 14.27 19.55 10.63
N ILE A 297 14.12 18.70 11.65
CA ILE A 297 14.30 17.25 11.57
C ILE A 297 13.45 16.56 12.64
N GLY A 298 12.87 15.41 12.30
CA GLY A 298 12.05 14.58 13.18
C GLY A 298 10.91 13.92 12.42
N ASP A 299 10.47 12.73 12.84
CA ASP A 299 9.26 12.10 12.29
C ASP A 299 7.99 12.58 12.97
N ALA A 300 8.15 13.33 14.07
CA ALA A 300 7.08 13.92 14.86
C ALA A 300 7.49 15.32 15.31
N CYS A 301 6.48 16.15 15.58
CA CYS A 301 6.71 17.51 16.04
C CYS A 301 7.33 17.54 17.44
N VAL A 302 8.38 18.34 17.62
CA VAL A 302 9.05 18.50 18.92
C VAL A 302 8.19 19.19 19.98
N ALA A 303 7.21 20.01 19.55
CA ALA A 303 6.34 20.77 20.44
C ALA A 303 5.08 19.98 20.85
N CYS A 304 4.30 19.48 19.88
CA CYS A 304 3.02 18.80 20.15
C CYS A 304 3.11 17.27 20.07
N GLY A 305 4.16 16.69 19.50
CA GLY A 305 4.33 15.25 19.34
C GLY A 305 3.47 14.62 18.23
N ALA A 306 2.82 15.40 17.37
CA ALA A 306 2.09 14.87 16.22
C ALA A 306 3.04 14.18 15.23
N SER A 307 2.64 13.01 14.74
CA SER A 307 3.35 12.27 13.69
C SER A 307 3.19 12.96 12.34
N PHE A 308 4.29 13.11 11.60
CA PHE A 308 4.24 13.63 10.24
C PHE A 308 3.87 12.50 9.26
N GLN A 309 2.87 12.76 8.43
CA GLN A 309 2.54 11.90 7.30
C GLN A 309 3.33 12.39 6.08
N TYR A 310 4.02 11.47 5.40
CA TYR A 310 4.86 11.78 4.24
C TYR A 310 4.22 11.20 2.99
N SER A 311 4.30 11.92 1.87
CA SER A 311 4.01 11.36 0.55
C SER A 311 5.19 10.47 0.11
N PRO A 312 5.03 9.17 -0.17
CA PRO A 312 6.14 8.31 -0.61
C PRO A 312 6.72 8.64 -1.99
N LEU A 313 6.12 9.60 -2.72
CA LEU A 313 6.59 10.09 -4.01
C LEU A 313 7.55 11.28 -3.83
N THR A 314 7.12 12.34 -3.15
CA THR A 314 7.91 13.56 -2.89
C THR A 314 8.72 13.52 -1.62
N TRP A 315 8.31 12.74 -0.63
CA TRP A 315 8.81 12.76 0.74
C TRP A 315 8.61 14.10 1.46
N ASP A 316 7.61 14.86 1.02
CA ASP A 316 7.16 16.07 1.70
C ASP A 316 6.11 15.74 2.77
N VAL A 317 6.02 16.62 3.77
CA VAL A 317 5.09 16.46 4.89
C VAL A 317 3.73 16.95 4.44
N LEU A 318 2.75 16.04 4.46
CA LEU A 318 1.39 16.35 4.07
C LEU A 318 0.63 17.07 5.21
N PRO A 319 -0.33 17.95 4.89
CA PRO A 319 -1.12 18.70 5.85
C PRO A 319 -2.19 17.87 6.54
N LEU A 320 -1.81 16.70 7.08
CA LEU A 320 -2.70 15.74 7.71
C LEU A 320 -2.48 15.68 9.22
N VAL A 321 -3.58 15.70 9.96
CA VAL A 321 -3.58 15.53 11.43
C VAL A 321 -4.53 14.40 11.80
N GLU A 322 -4.00 13.38 12.50
CA GLU A 322 -4.78 12.24 12.99
C GLU A 322 -5.70 12.67 14.15
N PHE A 323 -6.95 12.19 14.12
CA PHE A 323 -7.90 12.30 15.22
C PHE A 323 -8.56 10.95 15.52
N GLU A 324 -8.99 10.78 16.76
CA GLU A 324 -9.72 9.62 17.27
C GLU A 324 -11.21 9.94 17.39
N LEU A 325 -12.06 8.95 17.14
CA LEU A 325 -13.50 9.05 17.39
C LEU A 325 -13.78 8.87 18.89
N GLU A 326 -14.79 9.59 19.40
CA GLU A 326 -15.29 9.36 20.75
C GLU A 326 -15.88 7.95 20.93
N GLY A 327 -15.74 7.40 22.14
CA GLY A 327 -16.24 6.07 22.49
C GLY A 327 -17.74 5.89 22.22
N GLY A 328 -18.07 4.86 21.42
CA GLY A 328 -19.45 4.52 21.08
C GLY A 328 -19.92 5.05 19.72
N ILE A 329 -19.04 5.62 18.90
CA ILE A 329 -19.29 5.92 17.48
C ILE A 329 -18.66 4.79 16.65
N SER A 330 -19.42 4.18 15.74
CA SER A 330 -18.87 3.21 14.78
C SER A 330 -18.25 3.92 13.56
N ASP A 331 -17.34 3.26 12.84
CA ASP A 331 -16.72 3.84 11.64
C ASP A 331 -17.76 4.21 10.56
N ASP A 332 -18.84 3.42 10.43
CA ASP A 332 -19.95 3.69 9.51
C ASP A 332 -20.81 4.87 9.98
N GLU A 333 -21.05 4.99 11.29
CA GLU A 333 -21.76 6.13 11.88
C GLU A 333 -20.93 7.41 11.69
N ALA A 334 -19.62 7.37 11.96
CA ALA A 334 -18.74 8.50 11.75
C ALA A 334 -18.74 8.95 10.29
N GLN A 335 -18.65 8.02 9.34
CA GLN A 335 -18.66 8.36 7.91
C GLN A 335 -19.99 8.99 7.47
N ALA A 336 -21.12 8.54 8.03
CA ALA A 336 -22.42 9.14 7.76
C ALA A 336 -22.53 10.55 8.35
N LEU A 337 -21.99 10.76 9.57
CA LEU A 337 -22.04 12.05 10.27
C LEU A 337 -21.18 13.12 9.60
N VAL A 338 -20.06 12.76 8.95
CA VAL A 338 -19.18 13.75 8.31
C VAL A 338 -19.94 14.52 7.22
N GLY A 339 -19.95 15.85 7.33
CA GLY A 339 -20.56 16.72 6.35
C GLY A 339 -22.08 16.91 6.46
N GLU A 340 -22.78 16.22 7.38
CA GLU A 340 -24.24 16.40 7.57
C GLU A 340 -24.62 17.84 8.00
N GLY A 341 -23.76 18.49 8.78
CA GLY A 341 -23.94 19.83 9.31
C GLY A 341 -23.11 20.90 8.59
N ALA A 342 -22.32 20.53 7.58
CA ALA A 342 -21.49 21.45 6.78
C ALA A 342 -22.31 22.16 5.67
N GLY A 343 -23.60 22.38 5.92
CA GLY A 343 -24.49 23.13 5.03
C GLY A 343 -24.12 24.61 4.96
N ASP A 344 -23.95 25.10 3.72
CA ASP A 344 -23.88 26.50 3.28
C ASP A 344 -22.54 27.25 3.31
N VAL A 345 -21.42 26.59 2.96
CA VAL A 345 -20.27 27.30 2.33
C VAL A 345 -19.74 26.52 1.11
N ALA A 346 -20.66 26.10 0.22
CA ALA A 346 -20.28 25.70 -1.12
C ALA A 346 -20.10 26.96 -1.99
N GLY A 347 -18.87 27.47 -2.05
CA GLY A 347 -18.45 28.31 -3.17
C GLY A 347 -18.55 27.49 -4.47
N PRO A 348 -19.11 28.01 -5.57
CA PRO A 348 -19.48 27.18 -6.70
C PRO A 348 -18.25 26.77 -7.51
N ALA A 349 -17.92 25.49 -7.49
CA ALA A 349 -17.14 24.85 -8.54
C ALA A 349 -18.10 24.23 -9.57
N GLY A 350 -18.23 24.91 -10.72
CA GLY A 350 -18.41 24.30 -12.03
C GLY A 350 -19.78 23.73 -12.42
N SER A 351 -20.55 24.47 -13.23
CA SER A 351 -21.05 23.93 -14.52
C SER A 351 -21.67 25.02 -15.40
N SER A 352 -21.00 25.33 -16.50
CA SER A 352 -21.56 25.34 -17.87
C SER A 352 -20.69 26.22 -18.77
N SER A 353 -19.82 25.57 -19.54
CA SER A 353 -19.32 26.14 -20.79
C SER A 353 -20.52 26.34 -21.72
N PRO A 354 -20.81 27.55 -22.22
CA PRO A 354 -21.75 27.70 -23.30
C PRO A 354 -21.11 27.22 -24.60
N ALA A 355 -21.86 26.43 -25.35
CA ALA A 355 -21.48 25.91 -26.66
C ALA A 355 -21.09 27.05 -27.62
N MET A 356 -19.93 26.90 -28.27
CA MET A 356 -19.59 27.66 -29.45
C MET A 356 -20.38 27.12 -30.65
N ASP A 357 -21.23 27.97 -31.21
CA ASP A 357 -21.73 27.85 -32.58
C ASP A 357 -20.85 28.73 -33.48
N GLN A 358 -20.38 28.16 -34.60
CA GLN A 358 -19.58 28.83 -35.61
C GLN A 358 -20.47 29.39 -36.70
N GLY A 359 -20.33 30.68 -37.01
CA GLY A 359 -20.55 31.19 -38.37
C GLY A 359 -21.01 32.64 -38.47
N GLY A 360 -20.15 33.51 -39.02
CA GLY A 360 -20.61 34.65 -39.83
C GLY A 360 -20.01 36.03 -39.51
N ASP A 361 -18.88 36.34 -40.14
CA ASP A 361 -18.40 37.61 -40.71
C ASP A 361 -18.82 38.99 -40.15
N GLY A 362 -17.80 39.87 -39.98
CA GLY A 362 -17.98 41.32 -40.19
C GLY A 362 -17.08 42.28 -39.41
N GLY A 363 -15.82 42.41 -39.85
CA GLY A 363 -14.95 43.62 -39.85
C GLY A 363 -15.05 44.75 -38.81
N GLY A 364 -13.88 45.17 -38.29
CA GLY A 364 -13.65 46.59 -37.94
C GLY A 364 -12.80 46.88 -36.70
N ALA A 365 -11.50 47.08 -36.92
CA ALA A 365 -10.58 48.06 -36.33
C ALA A 365 -10.73 48.54 -34.86
N GLY A 366 -9.61 48.52 -34.13
CA GLY A 366 -9.30 49.55 -33.13
C GLY A 366 -8.55 49.01 -31.92
N GLY A 367 -7.27 49.36 -31.76
CA GLY A 367 -6.44 48.90 -30.66
C GLY A 367 -6.75 49.56 -29.31
N ALA A 368 -6.31 48.94 -28.22
CA ALA A 368 -5.50 49.54 -27.16
C ALA A 368 -5.25 48.50 -26.06
N ALA A 369 -3.98 48.30 -25.73
CA ALA A 369 -3.56 47.70 -24.47
C ALA A 369 -3.96 48.62 -23.31
N ASN A 370 -4.31 48.07 -22.14
CA ASN A 370 -4.28 48.82 -20.89
C ASN A 370 -3.87 47.95 -19.70
N VAL A 371 -2.85 48.47 -19.02
CA VAL A 371 -2.26 48.01 -17.75
C VAL A 371 -2.96 48.73 -16.59
N LEU A 372 -3.14 47.99 -15.49
CA LEU A 372 -3.43 48.30 -14.07
C LEU A 372 -3.68 49.76 -13.62
N THR A 373 -4.67 49.97 -12.75
CA THR A 373 -4.58 50.97 -11.65
C THR A 373 -5.29 50.54 -10.36
N LEU A 374 -4.54 50.65 -9.27
CA LEU A 374 -4.96 50.64 -7.87
C LEU A 374 -5.49 52.04 -7.53
N ASP A 375 -6.72 52.20 -7.05
CA ASP A 375 -7.27 53.50 -6.63
C ASP A 375 -7.72 53.46 -5.16
N GLU A 376 -6.84 53.92 -4.27
CA GLU A 376 -7.19 54.50 -2.98
C GLU A 376 -7.61 55.96 -3.19
N ARG A 377 -8.77 56.37 -2.64
CA ARG A 377 -9.04 57.79 -2.38
C ARG A 377 -9.67 58.04 -1.00
N PRO A 378 -9.28 59.14 -0.33
CA PRO A 378 -9.55 59.40 1.09
C PRO A 378 -10.80 60.27 1.31
N GLY A 379 -11.40 60.18 2.51
CA GLY A 379 -12.51 61.02 2.97
C GLY A 379 -12.30 61.52 4.42
N PRO A 380 -12.88 62.67 4.83
CA PRO A 380 -12.23 63.63 5.71
C PRO A 380 -12.56 63.52 7.20
N ALA A 381 -11.72 64.17 8.01
CA ALA A 381 -11.75 64.25 9.46
C ALA A 381 -13.03 64.88 10.05
N GLY A 382 -13.56 64.23 11.10
CA GLY A 382 -14.54 64.78 12.04
C GLY A 382 -14.28 64.26 13.45
N ARG A 383 -14.05 65.18 14.39
CA ARG A 383 -13.75 64.94 15.82
C ARG A 383 -14.93 64.33 16.60
N GLY A 384 -14.60 63.41 17.51
CA GLY A 384 -15.10 63.45 18.89
C GLY A 384 -15.98 62.29 19.37
N GLY A 385 -15.64 61.77 20.55
CA GLY A 385 -16.59 61.14 21.47
C GLY A 385 -16.43 59.63 21.66
N GLY A 386 -15.85 59.24 22.78
CA GLY A 386 -15.80 57.85 23.23
C GLY A 386 -17.18 57.27 23.53
N GLY A 387 -17.28 55.97 23.33
CA GLY A 387 -18.43 55.14 23.73
C GLY A 387 -18.06 53.69 23.51
N GLY A 388 -17.81 52.97 24.60
CA GLY A 388 -17.63 51.53 24.57
C GLY A 388 -18.87 50.87 23.99
N GLY A 389 -18.67 50.10 22.93
CA GLY A 389 -19.67 49.24 22.34
C GLY A 389 -19.04 47.88 22.13
N ALA A 390 -19.34 46.96 23.04
CA ALA A 390 -19.13 45.54 22.84
C ALA A 390 -19.88 45.13 21.55
N GLY A 391 -19.15 45.02 20.45
CA GLY A 391 -19.64 44.48 19.19
C GLY A 391 -19.63 42.97 19.29
N GLY A 392 -20.83 42.40 19.32
CA GLY A 392 -21.08 40.98 19.53
C GLY A 392 -20.27 40.08 18.61
N VAL A 393 -19.68 39.06 19.23
CA VAL A 393 -19.24 37.81 18.63
C VAL A 393 -20.41 37.18 17.87
N GLY A 394 -20.44 37.41 16.56
CA GLY A 394 -21.11 36.52 15.62
C GLY A 394 -20.27 35.26 15.46
N GLY A 395 -20.23 34.42 16.49
CA GLY A 395 -19.60 33.10 16.43
C GLY A 395 -20.45 32.19 15.55
N GLY A 396 -20.11 32.12 14.26
CA GLY A 396 -20.65 31.09 13.37
C GLY A 396 -20.29 29.71 13.91
N ALA A 397 -21.15 28.71 13.69
CA ALA A 397 -20.96 27.34 14.19
C ALA A 397 -19.63 26.68 13.74
N GLY A 398 -18.97 27.20 12.70
CA GLY A 398 -17.60 26.82 12.31
C GLY A 398 -16.50 27.29 13.27
N SER A 399 -16.68 28.43 13.96
CA SER A 399 -15.71 28.96 14.94
C SER A 399 -15.53 28.03 16.14
N GLU A 400 -16.62 27.42 16.60
CA GLU A 400 -16.60 26.55 17.78
C GLU A 400 -15.88 25.21 17.51
N LEU A 401 -15.96 24.67 16.29
CA LEU A 401 -15.17 23.51 15.88
C LEU A 401 -13.68 23.87 15.83
N GLU A 402 -13.32 25.00 15.24
CA GLU A 402 -11.92 25.44 15.16
C GLU A 402 -11.34 25.76 16.54
N GLU A 403 -12.11 26.36 17.43
CA GLU A 403 -11.70 26.63 18.81
C GLU A 403 -11.47 25.33 19.60
N THR A 404 -12.40 24.37 19.50
CA THR A 404 -12.25 23.07 20.19
C THR A 404 -11.09 22.25 19.62
N TRP A 405 -10.90 22.27 18.30
CA TRP A 405 -9.76 21.67 17.63
C TRP A 405 -8.44 22.32 18.08
N ALA A 406 -8.35 23.66 18.04
CA ALA A 406 -7.15 24.39 18.43
C ALA A 406 -6.75 24.13 19.88
N VAL A 407 -7.73 24.08 20.80
CA VAL A 407 -7.47 23.75 22.22
C VAL A 407 -6.87 22.35 22.36
N GLN A 408 -7.44 21.34 21.69
CA GLN A 408 -6.90 19.98 21.73
C GLN A 408 -5.55 19.86 21.01
N ALA A 409 -5.35 20.63 19.94
CA ALA A 409 -4.13 20.65 19.17
C ALA A 409 -2.93 21.18 19.98
N MET A 410 -3.18 22.09 20.92
CA MET A 410 -2.18 22.64 21.84
C MET A 410 -1.76 21.68 22.96
N VAL A 411 -2.56 20.64 23.26
CA VAL A 411 -2.19 19.64 24.29
C VAL A 411 -1.11 18.71 23.74
N PRO A 412 0.11 18.73 24.28
CA PRO A 412 1.20 17.90 23.77
C PRO A 412 0.92 16.42 24.00
N ARG A 413 1.19 15.59 22.98
CA ARG A 413 1.14 14.12 23.02
C ARG A 413 -0.23 13.53 23.38
N ALA A 414 -1.30 14.31 23.27
CA ALA A 414 -2.67 13.80 23.39
C ALA A 414 -3.27 13.60 21.99
N PRO A 415 -4.05 12.53 21.75
CA PRO A 415 -4.84 12.42 20.52
C PRO A 415 -5.94 13.47 20.52
N ILE A 416 -6.25 14.03 19.35
CA ILE A 416 -7.42 14.90 19.18
C ILE A 416 -8.64 13.97 19.11
N ARG A 417 -9.67 14.23 19.92
CA ARG A 417 -10.90 13.43 19.97
C ARG A 417 -12.08 14.25 19.52
N LEU A 418 -12.85 13.69 18.58
CA LEU A 418 -14.04 14.34 18.04
C LEU A 418 -15.30 13.61 18.48
N ASP A 419 -16.26 14.41 18.95
CA ASP A 419 -17.61 13.97 19.29
C ASP A 419 -18.53 14.00 18.06
N ARG A 420 -19.75 13.48 18.22
CA ARG A 420 -20.75 13.47 17.14
C ARG A 420 -21.09 14.88 16.62
N ALA A 421 -20.98 15.91 17.46
CA ALA A 421 -21.28 17.29 17.07
C ALA A 421 -20.16 17.88 16.20
N ALA A 422 -18.90 17.63 16.55
CA ALA A 422 -17.73 18.04 15.79
C ALA A 422 -17.67 17.33 14.43
N LEU A 423 -17.95 16.02 14.38
CA LEU A 423 -17.98 15.25 13.12
C LEU A 423 -18.99 15.82 12.12
N ARG A 424 -20.19 16.22 12.58
CA ARG A 424 -21.20 16.85 11.70
C ARG A 424 -20.75 18.15 11.08
N ARG A 425 -19.91 18.91 11.78
CA ARG A 425 -19.42 20.22 11.33
C ARG A 425 -18.19 20.12 10.44
N LEU A 426 -17.52 18.97 10.41
CA LEU A 426 -16.39 18.73 9.52
C LEU A 426 -16.88 18.57 8.07
N PRO A 427 -16.29 19.31 7.12
CA PRO A 427 -16.60 19.12 5.71
C PRO A 427 -16.05 17.77 5.23
N ALA A 428 -16.84 17.06 4.43
CA ALA A 428 -16.46 15.73 3.92
C ALA A 428 -15.19 15.75 3.07
N GLY A 429 -14.90 16.86 2.40
CA GLY A 429 -13.68 17.05 1.61
C GLY A 429 -12.39 17.17 2.43
N GLU A 430 -12.47 17.48 3.73
CA GLU A 430 -11.30 17.58 4.61
C GLU A 430 -11.01 16.29 5.39
N VAL A 431 -11.85 15.25 5.25
CA VAL A 431 -11.70 14.01 6.04
C VAL A 431 -11.17 12.90 5.16
N LEU A 432 -10.00 12.37 5.52
CA LEU A 432 -9.42 11.18 4.91
C LEU A 432 -9.44 10.02 5.89
N VAL A 433 -9.79 8.84 5.38
CA VAL A 433 -9.89 7.61 6.18
C VAL A 433 -8.90 6.58 5.64
N ARG A 434 -7.96 6.16 6.49
CA ARG A 434 -7.06 5.05 6.19
C ARG A 434 -7.67 3.75 6.72
N ARG A 435 -8.00 2.84 5.80
CA ARG A 435 -8.51 1.51 6.09
C ARG A 435 -7.44 0.47 5.80
N TRP A 436 -7.27 -0.46 6.74
CA TRP A 436 -6.35 -1.58 6.59
C TRP A 436 -7.11 -2.82 6.07
N PRO A 437 -6.43 -3.75 5.38
CA PRO A 437 -7.07 -4.96 4.83
C PRO A 437 -7.47 -5.99 5.90
N SER A 438 -7.53 -5.61 7.18
CA SER A 438 -7.99 -6.44 8.29
C SER A 438 -9.21 -5.78 8.94
N PRO A 439 -10.34 -6.50 9.12
CA PRO A 439 -11.54 -5.98 9.77
C PRO A 439 -11.35 -5.75 11.28
N HIS A 440 -10.24 -6.24 11.83
CA HIS A 440 -9.92 -6.15 13.26
C HIS A 440 -9.07 -4.95 13.61
N LEU A 441 -8.60 -4.17 12.63
CA LEU A 441 -7.93 -2.91 12.87
C LEU A 441 -8.92 -1.76 12.74
N PRO A 442 -8.96 -0.82 13.71
CA PRO A 442 -9.80 0.36 13.59
C PRO A 442 -9.35 1.21 12.41
N ALA A 443 -10.30 1.86 11.75
CA ALA A 443 -9.97 2.87 10.75
C ALA A 443 -9.26 4.05 11.42
N GLN A 444 -8.28 4.63 10.71
CA GLN A 444 -7.58 5.82 11.18
C GLN A 444 -8.13 7.04 10.44
N TRP A 445 -8.46 8.08 11.20
CA TRP A 445 -9.13 9.26 10.70
C TRP A 445 -8.16 10.44 10.69
N PHE A 446 -8.12 11.16 9.57
CA PHE A 446 -7.24 12.29 9.35
C PHE A 446 -8.03 13.49 8.88
N ARG A 447 -7.70 14.65 9.43
CA ARG A 447 -8.17 15.94 8.94
C ARG A 447 -7.10 16.57 8.05
N LEU A 448 -7.50 16.99 6.86
CA LEU A 448 -6.71 17.82 5.95
C LEU A 448 -6.81 19.27 6.43
N MET A 449 -5.68 19.83 6.87
CA MET A 449 -5.59 21.19 7.42
C MET A 449 -5.42 22.26 6.35
N ASP A 450 -5.06 21.86 5.13
CA ASP A 450 -4.92 22.72 3.97
C ASP A 450 -5.73 22.13 2.81
N PRO A 451 -6.94 22.64 2.54
CA PRO A 451 -7.82 22.08 1.52
C PRO A 451 -7.29 22.31 0.09
N ASP A 452 -6.36 23.23 -0.12
CA ASP A 452 -5.74 23.47 -1.43
C ASP A 452 -4.73 22.36 -1.77
N ALA A 453 -4.17 21.69 -0.75
CA ALA A 453 -3.34 20.50 -0.91
C ALA A 453 -4.24 19.27 -1.12
N ALA A 454 -4.62 18.99 -2.37
CA ALA A 454 -5.39 17.80 -2.72
C ALA A 454 -4.62 16.51 -2.37
N VAL A 455 -5.08 15.77 -1.36
CA VAL A 455 -4.43 14.55 -0.87
C VAL A 455 -5.37 13.34 -1.02
N VAL A 456 -4.83 12.23 -1.49
CA VAL A 456 -5.54 10.95 -1.69
C VAL A 456 -4.90 9.81 -0.91
N VAL A 457 -5.70 8.82 -0.51
CA VAL A 457 -5.22 7.59 0.15
C VAL A 457 -5.07 6.49 -0.89
N GLY A 458 -3.85 5.99 -1.09
CA GLY A 458 -3.63 4.86 -1.98
C GLY A 458 -4.08 3.53 -1.37
N PRO A 459 -4.21 2.46 -2.18
CA PRO A 459 -4.55 1.12 -1.69
C PRO A 459 -3.54 0.57 -0.67
N CYS A 460 -2.33 1.15 -0.65
CA CYS A 460 -1.28 0.82 0.31
C CYS A 460 -1.41 1.45 1.69
N GLY A 461 -2.46 2.24 1.95
CA GLY A 461 -2.62 3.00 3.20
C GLY A 461 -1.66 4.19 3.35
N HIS A 462 -0.90 4.52 2.30
CA HIS A 462 -0.10 5.75 2.28
C HIS A 462 -0.91 6.89 1.68
N PHE A 463 -0.58 8.10 2.10
CA PHE A 463 -1.15 9.34 1.56
C PHE A 463 -0.27 9.86 0.43
N PHE A 464 -0.88 10.45 -0.59
CA PHE A 464 -0.20 11.02 -1.74
C PHE A 464 -0.84 12.35 -2.11
N GLU A 465 -0.09 13.25 -2.71
CA GLU A 465 -0.66 14.37 -3.45
C GLU A 465 -1.40 13.83 -4.68
N ALA A 466 -2.61 14.33 -4.94
CA ALA A 466 -3.52 13.80 -5.95
C ALA A 466 -2.88 13.79 -7.35
N ASP A 467 -2.35 14.94 -7.78
CA ASP A 467 -1.74 15.12 -9.11
C ASP A 467 -0.56 14.17 -9.33
N GLU A 468 0.27 13.97 -8.30
CA GLU A 468 1.43 13.09 -8.38
C GLU A 468 1.04 11.61 -8.42
N PHE A 469 0.01 11.24 -7.65
CA PHE A 469 -0.52 9.90 -7.64
C PHE A 469 -1.14 9.52 -9.00
N GLU A 470 -1.93 10.42 -9.59
CA GLU A 470 -2.50 10.24 -10.93
C GLU A 470 -1.42 10.11 -12.00
N MET A 471 -0.42 10.99 -11.97
CA MET A 471 0.71 10.91 -12.89
C MET A 471 1.47 9.59 -12.73
N ALA A 472 1.75 9.17 -11.50
CA ALA A 472 2.43 7.89 -11.25
C ALA A 472 1.61 6.68 -11.71
N LEU A 473 0.28 6.74 -11.57
CA LEU A 473 -0.64 5.71 -12.08
C LEU A 473 -0.62 5.65 -13.61
N LEU A 474 -0.63 6.81 -14.29
CA LEU A 474 -0.58 6.89 -15.75
C LEU A 474 0.75 6.36 -16.31
N GLU A 475 1.87 6.65 -15.65
CA GLU A 475 3.19 6.19 -16.08
C GLU A 475 3.40 4.69 -15.88
N LYS A 476 3.04 4.16 -14.70
CA LYS A 476 3.39 2.79 -14.29
C LYS A 476 2.24 1.80 -14.47
N GLY A 477 1.01 2.27 -14.61
CA GLY A 477 -0.21 1.44 -14.68
C GLY A 477 -0.53 0.69 -13.39
N HIS A 478 0.10 1.06 -12.28
CA HIS A 478 -0.10 0.50 -10.94
C HIS A 478 0.27 1.52 -9.86
N ALA A 479 -0.26 1.35 -8.65
CA ALA A 479 0.07 2.21 -7.52
C ALA A 479 1.59 2.17 -7.23
N PRO A 480 2.22 3.32 -6.93
CA PRO A 480 3.69 3.44 -6.89
C PRO A 480 4.36 2.61 -5.79
N PHE A 481 3.66 2.31 -4.69
CA PHE A 481 4.20 1.60 -3.52
C PHE A 481 3.74 0.13 -3.46
N SER A 482 2.42 -0.13 -3.52
CA SER A 482 1.86 -1.49 -3.48
C SER A 482 1.95 -2.25 -4.81
N ARG A 483 2.23 -1.57 -5.94
CA ARG A 483 2.19 -2.16 -7.29
C ARG A 483 0.85 -2.84 -7.62
N GLU A 484 -0.19 -2.49 -6.89
CA GLU A 484 -1.55 -2.95 -7.13
C GLU A 484 -2.21 -2.02 -8.13
N ARG A 485 -3.08 -2.57 -8.97
CA ARG A 485 -3.94 -1.73 -9.79
C ARG A 485 -5.00 -1.13 -8.88
N PRO A 486 -5.20 0.19 -8.89
CA PRO A 486 -6.33 0.77 -8.19
C PRO A 486 -7.62 0.14 -8.73
N PRO A 487 -8.65 -0.06 -7.88
CA PRO A 487 -9.97 -0.42 -8.38
C PRO A 487 -10.38 0.65 -9.40
N VAL A 488 -10.73 0.21 -10.61
CA VAL A 488 -11.30 1.10 -11.62
C VAL A 488 -12.64 1.55 -11.05
N GLU A 489 -12.77 2.83 -10.74
CA GLU A 489 -14.10 3.42 -10.56
C GLU A 489 -14.78 3.36 -11.93
N ASP A 490 -15.59 2.32 -12.14
CA ASP A 490 -16.48 2.26 -13.28
C ASP A 490 -17.45 3.44 -13.14
N ASP A 491 -17.25 4.46 -13.97
CA ASP A 491 -18.11 5.63 -14.16
C ASP A 491 -19.43 5.21 -14.83
N THR A 492 -20.16 4.32 -14.16
CA THR A 492 -21.54 3.94 -14.49
C THR A 492 -22.45 4.57 -13.46
N GLY A 493 -22.96 5.75 -13.82
CA GLY A 493 -24.04 6.40 -13.10
C GLY A 493 -25.20 5.44 -12.80
N GLY A 494 -25.59 5.44 -11.52
CA GLY A 494 -26.94 5.13 -11.08
C GLY A 494 -27.49 3.73 -11.39
N ARG A 495 -27.29 2.81 -10.45
CA ARG A 495 -28.41 2.06 -9.85
C ARG A 495 -27.96 1.23 -8.65
N SER A 496 -28.59 1.53 -7.52
CA SER A 496 -28.63 0.74 -6.31
C SER A 496 -29.13 -0.68 -6.58
N GLY A 497 -28.47 -1.67 -5.97
CA GLY A 497 -28.91 -3.05 -5.93
C GLY A 497 -27.91 -3.92 -5.17
N GLY A 498 -28.18 -4.15 -3.89
CA GLY A 498 -27.36 -4.99 -3.02
C GLY A 498 -27.26 -6.44 -3.50
N GLY A 499 -26.12 -7.05 -3.21
CA GLY A 499 -25.86 -8.47 -3.48
C GLY A 499 -24.49 -8.89 -2.97
N THR A 500 -24.47 -9.58 -1.85
CA THR A 500 -23.36 -10.38 -1.33
C THR A 500 -22.81 -11.34 -2.39
N ALA A 501 -21.49 -11.40 -2.58
CA ALA A 501 -20.80 -12.63 -2.99
C ALA A 501 -19.27 -12.50 -2.88
N ASP A 502 -18.68 -13.51 -2.27
CA ASP A 502 -17.27 -13.85 -2.24
C ASP A 502 -16.57 -13.68 -3.60
N SER A 503 -15.36 -13.14 -3.58
CA SER A 503 -14.44 -13.22 -4.73
C SER A 503 -13.06 -13.72 -4.30
N VAL A 504 -12.83 -15.00 -4.62
CA VAL A 504 -11.53 -15.66 -4.70
C VAL A 504 -10.81 -15.18 -5.95
N PRO A 505 -9.52 -14.79 -5.92
CA PRO A 505 -8.80 -14.41 -7.13
C PRO A 505 -8.15 -15.64 -7.76
N PHE A 506 -8.72 -16.15 -8.85
CA PHE A 506 -7.98 -16.90 -9.87
C PHE A 506 -8.05 -16.12 -11.18
N GLY A 507 -6.98 -15.38 -11.45
CA GLY A 507 -6.84 -14.54 -12.63
C GLY A 507 -6.86 -15.37 -13.91
N LYS A 508 -7.83 -15.06 -14.79
CA LYS A 508 -7.75 -15.35 -16.22
C LYS A 508 -6.75 -14.38 -16.85
N GLN A 509 -5.53 -14.83 -17.12
CA GLN A 509 -4.70 -14.19 -18.14
C GLN A 509 -5.07 -14.81 -19.49
N GLY A 510 -5.88 -14.08 -20.26
CA GLY A 510 -6.07 -14.35 -21.68
C GLY A 510 -4.85 -13.89 -22.45
N GLU A 511 -4.15 -14.83 -23.09
CA GLU A 511 -3.11 -14.57 -24.07
C GLU A 511 -3.69 -13.78 -25.25
N ARG A 512 -3.12 -12.60 -25.51
CA ARG A 512 -3.08 -11.98 -26.83
C ARG A 512 -1.63 -11.61 -27.15
N ARG A 513 -0.90 -12.56 -27.73
CA ARG A 513 -0.16 -12.43 -29.00
C ARG A 513 0.71 -13.66 -29.24
#